data_AF-G0J2S6-F1
#
_entry.id   AF-G0J2S6-F1
#
_cell.length_a   1.000
_cell.length_b   1.000
_cell.length_c   1.000
_cell.angle_alpha   90.00
_cell.angle_beta   90.00
_cell.angle_gamma   90.00
#
_symmetry.space_group_name_H-M   'P 1'
#
loop_
_entity.id
_entity.type
_entity.pdbx_description
1 polymer ?
#
loop_
_entity_poly.entity_id
_entity_poly.type
_entity_poly.pdbx_seq_one_letter_code
_entity_poly.pdbx_strand_id
1 'polypeptide(L)'
;MHYSPDLKEDWGRVLQEATNATLMHERDFLAYHSSGKFQDCSVILYNKNKPVAVFAAHREGEFVHSHKGLSYAGFIHVPGTFDQKLEQFKTLMQYFESLGVSHLQIKETPTFYNSLQEEAMAYILHLTKAKTTQMELSLTIELPLEVKNKGKKANIKQAGRQNLKITESNEVKSFWDTLLVPNLQNRYQTRPTHSYEEMTFLVEKFPDKIRQFNVFQDERMVAGATVYFSKNCIHTQYLASNSTGRELHALDALVNHLANTFTGKYSFLDFGHSNENQGLMINKGLFKWKENFGAKPYIHRHYKVPVESWRNLDRVYKEV
;
A
#
# COMPACT_ATOMS: atom_id res chain seq x y z
N MET A 1 -23.38 -3.29 7.40
CA MET A 1 -23.89 -4.43 6.60
C MET A 1 -22.74 -5.32 6.20
N HIS A 2 -22.92 -6.65 6.21
CA HIS A 2 -21.94 -7.58 5.64
C HIS A 2 -21.87 -7.39 4.12
N TYR A 3 -20.67 -7.48 3.55
CA TYR A 3 -20.45 -7.30 2.13
C TYR A 3 -20.98 -8.49 1.33
N SER A 4 -21.81 -8.21 0.34
CA SER A 4 -22.15 -9.13 -0.75
C SER A 4 -21.78 -8.51 -2.10
N PRO A 5 -21.67 -9.30 -3.19
CA PRO A 5 -21.41 -8.78 -4.53
C PRO A 5 -22.38 -7.66 -4.97
N ASP A 6 -23.64 -7.70 -4.53
CA ASP A 6 -24.64 -6.67 -4.83
C ASP A 6 -24.28 -5.29 -4.25
N LEU A 7 -23.43 -5.25 -3.21
CA LEU A 7 -22.95 -4.03 -2.58
C LEU A 7 -21.63 -3.52 -3.17
N LYS A 8 -21.16 -4.10 -4.29
CA LYS A 8 -19.90 -3.70 -4.94
C LYS A 8 -19.89 -2.22 -5.36
N GLU A 9 -21.02 -1.69 -5.81
CA GLU A 9 -21.12 -0.27 -6.17
C GLU A 9 -20.97 0.64 -4.95
N ASP A 10 -21.65 0.33 -3.84
CA ASP A 10 -21.55 1.11 -2.61
C ASP A 10 -20.13 1.05 -2.01
N TRP A 11 -19.48 -0.10 -2.10
CA TRP A 11 -18.06 -0.24 -1.76
C TRP A 11 -17.20 0.72 -2.60
N GLY A 12 -17.39 0.70 -3.93
CA GLY A 12 -16.67 1.57 -4.86
C GLY A 12 -16.89 3.06 -4.57
N ARG A 13 -18.12 3.46 -4.23
CA ARG A 13 -18.44 4.85 -3.84
C ARG A 13 -17.63 5.29 -2.61
N VAL A 14 -17.50 4.43 -1.60
CA VAL A 14 -16.64 4.73 -0.44
C VAL A 14 -15.20 4.91 -0.87
N LEU A 15 -14.63 4.00 -1.67
CA LEU A 15 -13.22 4.12 -2.10
C LEU A 15 -12.96 5.39 -2.92
N GLN A 16 -13.91 5.78 -3.77
CA GLN A 16 -13.81 6.99 -4.58
C GLN A 16 -13.79 8.25 -3.71
N GLU A 17 -14.53 8.30 -2.60
CA GLU A 17 -14.54 9.43 -1.68
C GLU A 17 -13.48 9.34 -0.58
N ALA A 18 -13.01 8.13 -0.23
CA ALA A 18 -12.17 7.87 0.93
C ALA A 18 -10.84 8.60 0.90
N THR A 19 -10.42 9.12 2.06
CA THR A 19 -9.15 9.85 2.17
C THR A 19 -7.96 8.92 2.16
N ASN A 20 -8.13 7.68 2.63
CA ASN A 20 -7.08 6.69 2.89
C ASN A 20 -7.18 5.44 2.01
N ALA A 21 -7.96 5.48 0.94
CA ALA A 21 -8.08 4.36 0.01
C ALA A 21 -6.98 4.36 -1.07
N THR A 22 -6.46 3.16 -1.33
CA THR A 22 -5.64 2.82 -2.50
C THR A 22 -6.33 1.74 -3.35
N LEU A 23 -5.77 1.43 -4.53
CA LEU A 23 -6.28 0.37 -5.40
C LEU A 23 -6.39 -1.01 -4.70
N MET A 24 -5.59 -1.26 -3.66
CA MET A 24 -5.59 -2.53 -2.94
C MET A 24 -6.93 -2.82 -2.24
N HIS A 25 -7.72 -1.80 -1.95
CA HIS A 25 -9.01 -1.95 -1.29
C HIS A 25 -10.16 -2.26 -2.27
N GLU A 26 -9.90 -2.20 -3.58
CA GLU A 26 -10.88 -2.56 -4.60
C GLU A 26 -11.27 -4.04 -4.46
N ARG A 27 -12.56 -4.36 -4.54
CA ARG A 27 -13.03 -5.75 -4.43
C ARG A 27 -12.45 -6.64 -5.53
N ASP A 28 -12.19 -6.08 -6.71
CA ASP A 28 -11.56 -6.78 -7.83
C ASP A 28 -10.07 -7.05 -7.58
N PHE A 29 -9.39 -6.23 -6.75
CA PHE A 29 -8.02 -6.51 -6.33
C PHE A 29 -7.98 -7.63 -5.28
N LEU A 30 -9.02 -7.77 -4.46
CA LEU A 30 -9.13 -8.89 -3.52
C LEU A 30 -9.48 -10.21 -4.22
N ALA A 31 -10.11 -10.15 -5.39
CA ALA A 31 -10.66 -11.31 -6.08
C ALA A 31 -9.61 -12.24 -6.72
N TYR A 32 -8.36 -11.80 -6.92
CA TYR A 32 -7.32 -12.69 -7.50
C TYR A 32 -6.85 -13.77 -6.51
N HIS A 33 -7.04 -13.57 -5.20
CA HIS A 33 -6.71 -14.59 -4.20
C HIS A 33 -7.60 -15.81 -4.45
N SER A 34 -6.98 -16.99 -4.57
CA SER A 34 -7.70 -18.24 -4.87
C SER A 34 -8.93 -18.40 -3.96
N SER A 35 -10.08 -18.68 -4.59
CA SER A 35 -11.35 -18.90 -3.91
C SER A 35 -11.19 -19.94 -2.78
N GLY A 36 -11.58 -19.57 -1.56
CA GLY A 36 -11.63 -20.48 -0.40
C GLY A 36 -10.52 -20.32 0.63
N LYS A 37 -9.51 -19.47 0.41
CA LYS A 37 -8.42 -19.25 1.40
C LYS A 37 -8.87 -18.43 2.62
N PHE A 38 -9.84 -17.56 2.46
CA PHE A 38 -10.28 -16.61 3.48
C PHE A 38 -11.79 -16.67 3.69
N GLN A 39 -12.23 -16.72 4.94
CA GLN A 39 -13.64 -16.55 5.29
C GLN A 39 -13.97 -15.05 5.29
N ASP A 40 -14.40 -14.50 4.14
CA ASP A 40 -14.70 -13.07 4.01
C ASP A 40 -15.83 -12.65 4.98
N CYS A 41 -15.53 -11.64 5.79
CA CYS A 41 -16.46 -11.00 6.71
C CYS A 41 -16.40 -9.48 6.57
N SER A 42 -16.06 -9.00 5.37
CA SER A 42 -15.94 -7.59 5.05
C SER A 42 -17.27 -6.87 5.30
N VAL A 43 -17.18 -5.59 5.67
CA VAL A 43 -18.38 -4.80 5.98
C VAL A 43 -18.36 -3.43 5.34
N ILE A 44 -19.55 -2.92 5.09
CA ILE A 44 -19.82 -1.53 4.71
C ILE A 44 -20.63 -0.87 5.83
N LEU A 45 -20.20 0.31 6.25
CA LEU A 45 -20.91 1.14 7.21
C LEU A 45 -21.70 2.21 6.45
N TYR A 46 -22.92 2.45 6.92
CA TYR A 46 -23.81 3.44 6.35
C TYR A 46 -24.16 4.51 7.39
N ASN A 47 -24.22 5.75 6.95
CA ASN A 47 -24.92 6.81 7.65
C ASN A 47 -26.25 7.04 6.94
N LYS A 48 -27.35 6.64 7.57
CA LYS A 48 -28.66 6.48 6.91
C LYS A 48 -28.51 5.55 5.69
N ASN A 49 -28.69 6.07 4.48
CA ASN A 49 -28.57 5.31 3.23
C ASN A 49 -27.27 5.62 2.46
N LYS A 50 -26.37 6.44 3.00
CA LYS A 50 -25.08 6.75 2.35
C LYS A 50 -23.98 5.83 2.88
N PRO A 51 -23.24 5.09 2.04
CA PRO A 51 -22.07 4.33 2.49
C PRO A 51 -20.95 5.30 2.87
N VAL A 52 -20.33 5.11 4.03
CA VAL A 52 -19.35 6.07 4.60
C VAL A 52 -18.01 5.44 4.97
N ALA A 53 -17.97 4.13 5.18
CA ALA A 53 -16.73 3.43 5.46
C ALA A 53 -16.82 1.97 5.03
N VAL A 54 -15.67 1.37 4.76
CA VAL A 54 -15.52 -0.05 4.47
C VAL A 54 -14.38 -0.63 5.30
N PHE A 55 -14.54 -1.90 5.66
CA PHE A 55 -13.51 -2.67 6.35
C PHE A 55 -13.36 -4.01 5.64
N ALA A 56 -12.33 -4.12 4.80
CA ALA A 56 -11.99 -5.37 4.12
C ALA A 56 -11.46 -6.35 5.15
N ALA A 57 -12.15 -7.48 5.32
CA ALA A 57 -11.89 -8.35 6.43
C ALA A 57 -12.15 -9.82 6.15
N HIS A 58 -11.43 -10.68 6.86
CA HIS A 58 -11.71 -12.10 6.94
C HIS A 58 -11.61 -12.60 8.38
N ARG A 59 -12.35 -13.66 8.68
CA ARG A 59 -12.43 -14.26 10.01
C ARG A 59 -11.46 -15.43 10.16
N GLU A 60 -10.83 -15.53 11.32
CA GLU A 60 -10.04 -16.68 11.78
C GLU A 60 -10.37 -16.97 13.24
N GLY A 61 -11.29 -17.91 13.49
CA GLY A 61 -11.78 -18.22 14.83
C GLY A 61 -12.47 -17.03 15.50
N GLU A 62 -11.94 -16.61 16.65
CA GLU A 62 -12.41 -15.44 17.40
C GLU A 62 -11.78 -14.11 16.94
N PHE A 63 -10.89 -14.15 15.94
CA PHE A 63 -10.24 -12.97 15.39
C PHE A 63 -10.88 -12.56 14.06
N VAL A 64 -10.99 -11.25 13.86
CA VAL A 64 -11.20 -10.68 12.54
C VAL A 64 -9.97 -9.91 12.13
N HIS A 65 -9.43 -10.23 10.96
CA HIS A 65 -8.28 -9.57 10.39
C HIS A 65 -8.74 -8.58 9.33
N SER A 66 -8.19 -7.37 9.35
CA SER A 66 -8.14 -6.55 8.14
C SER A 66 -7.40 -7.37 7.08
N HIS A 67 -8.03 -7.60 5.93
CA HIS A 67 -7.80 -8.74 5.05
C HIS A 67 -6.31 -9.07 4.82
N LYS A 68 -5.87 -10.28 5.20
CA LYS A 68 -4.44 -10.68 5.14
C LYS A 68 -3.89 -10.78 3.71
N GLY A 69 -4.76 -10.91 2.71
CA GLY A 69 -4.40 -10.85 1.29
C GLY A 69 -3.91 -9.47 0.82
N LEU A 70 -4.01 -8.44 1.67
CA LEU A 70 -3.51 -7.10 1.37
C LEU A 70 -2.28 -6.77 2.21
N SER A 71 -1.39 -5.94 1.65
CA SER A 71 -0.25 -5.35 2.36
C SER A 71 -0.74 -4.54 3.56
N TYR A 72 -1.80 -3.76 3.35
CA TYR A 72 -2.60 -3.06 4.34
C TYR A 72 -4.06 -3.09 3.91
N ALA A 73 -4.96 -2.97 4.88
CA ALA A 73 -6.40 -2.96 4.62
C ALA A 73 -7.12 -1.90 5.46
N GLY A 74 -6.64 -1.65 6.68
CA GLY A 74 -7.06 -0.54 7.54
C GLY A 74 -8.56 -0.44 7.77
N PHE A 75 -8.97 0.70 8.30
CA PHE A 75 -10.36 1.15 8.32
C PHE A 75 -10.51 2.28 7.30
N ILE A 76 -11.22 2.04 6.21
CA ILE A 76 -11.28 2.95 5.06
C ILE A 76 -12.54 3.79 5.17
N HIS A 77 -12.39 5.11 5.16
CA HIS A 77 -13.50 6.02 5.45
C HIS A 77 -13.47 7.25 4.55
N VAL A 78 -14.66 7.79 4.29
CA VAL A 78 -14.84 9.10 3.65
C VAL A 78 -14.38 10.23 4.60
N PRO A 79 -14.14 11.46 4.09
CA PRO A 79 -13.90 12.61 4.96
C PRO A 79 -15.05 12.80 5.97
N GLY A 80 -14.70 13.18 7.19
CA GLY A 80 -15.68 13.41 8.25
C GLY A 80 -15.06 14.03 9.48
N THR A 81 -15.90 14.48 10.42
CA THR A 81 -15.46 14.99 11.71
C THR A 81 -14.86 13.88 12.56
N PHE A 82 -14.17 14.25 13.64
CA PHE A 82 -13.69 13.29 14.62
C PHE A 82 -14.84 12.42 15.18
N ASP A 83 -15.96 13.03 15.58
CA ASP A 83 -17.14 12.32 16.11
C ASP A 83 -17.69 11.28 15.13
N GLN A 84 -17.75 11.63 13.85
CA GLN A 84 -18.22 10.70 12.82
C GLN A 84 -17.30 9.48 12.73
N LYS A 85 -15.99 9.66 12.76
CA LYS A 85 -15.03 8.55 12.71
C LYS A 85 -15.06 7.71 13.98
N LEU A 86 -15.19 8.36 15.14
CA LEU A 86 -15.31 7.69 16.43
C LEU A 86 -16.55 6.79 16.45
N GLU A 87 -17.71 7.32 16.08
CA GLU A 87 -18.96 6.55 16.07
C GLU A 87 -18.96 5.45 15.00
N GLN A 88 -18.36 5.69 13.83
CA GLN A 88 -18.18 4.66 12.81
C GLN A 88 -17.30 3.50 13.32
N PHE A 89 -16.14 3.78 13.91
CA PHE A 89 -15.24 2.74 14.42
C PHE A 89 -15.84 2.01 15.62
N LYS A 90 -16.55 2.72 16.51
CA LYS A 90 -17.34 2.13 17.60
C LYS A 90 -18.39 1.15 17.06
N THR A 91 -19.17 1.57 16.06
CA THR A 91 -20.19 0.72 15.41
C THR A 91 -19.57 -0.53 14.79
N LEU A 92 -18.39 -0.41 14.15
CA LEU A 92 -17.64 -1.54 13.60
C LEU A 92 -17.30 -2.58 14.69
N MET A 93 -16.77 -2.12 15.82
CA MET A 93 -16.39 -3.01 16.92
C MET A 93 -17.59 -3.65 17.60
N GLN A 94 -18.68 -2.90 17.82
CA GLN A 94 -19.94 -3.43 18.33
C GLN A 94 -20.51 -4.52 17.42
N TYR A 95 -20.48 -4.29 16.10
CA TYR A 95 -20.93 -5.28 15.12
C TYR A 95 -20.12 -6.58 15.25
N PHE A 96 -18.79 -6.51 15.28
CA PHE A 96 -17.98 -7.71 15.42
C PHE A 96 -18.11 -8.38 16.80
N GLU A 97 -18.24 -7.63 17.89
CA GLU A 97 -18.54 -8.17 19.21
C GLU A 97 -19.86 -8.98 19.19
N SER A 98 -20.90 -8.47 18.52
CA SER A 98 -22.19 -9.18 18.38
C SER A 98 -22.08 -10.51 17.62
N LEU A 99 -21.01 -10.71 16.85
CA LEU A 99 -20.71 -11.95 16.12
C LEU A 99 -19.75 -12.88 16.88
N GLY A 100 -19.48 -12.61 18.16
CA GLY A 100 -18.58 -13.37 19.01
C GLY A 100 -17.11 -13.21 18.64
N VAL A 101 -16.73 -12.10 18.01
CA VAL A 101 -15.32 -11.76 17.77
C VAL A 101 -14.75 -11.18 19.05
N SER A 102 -13.55 -11.58 19.45
CA SER A 102 -12.87 -11.02 20.63
C SER A 102 -11.93 -9.87 20.25
N HIS A 103 -11.30 -9.94 19.07
CA HIS A 103 -10.32 -8.95 18.65
C HIS A 103 -10.34 -8.67 17.14
N LEU A 104 -10.05 -7.41 16.79
CA LEU A 104 -9.64 -7.01 15.46
C LEU A 104 -8.12 -7.00 15.34
N GLN A 105 -7.61 -7.46 14.21
CA GLN A 105 -6.20 -7.41 13.83
C GLN A 105 -6.06 -6.51 12.62
N ILE A 106 -5.60 -5.29 12.83
CA ILE A 106 -5.65 -4.20 11.83
C ILE A 106 -4.24 -3.90 11.33
N LYS A 107 -4.03 -4.02 10.01
CA LYS A 107 -2.87 -3.45 9.30
C LYS A 107 -3.26 -2.07 8.77
N GLU A 108 -2.82 -1.02 9.46
CA GLU A 108 -3.18 0.36 9.16
C GLU A 108 -2.62 0.79 7.79
N THR A 109 -3.43 1.48 6.99
CA THR A 109 -2.93 2.08 5.74
C THR A 109 -1.94 3.19 6.08
N PRO A 110 -0.71 3.18 5.51
CA PRO A 110 0.27 4.23 5.77
C PRO A 110 -0.26 5.63 5.49
N THR A 111 0.03 6.58 6.38
CA THR A 111 -0.54 7.94 6.36
C THR A 111 -0.19 8.75 5.12
N PHE A 112 0.92 8.45 4.45
CA PHE A 112 1.31 9.13 3.20
C PHE A 112 0.40 8.79 2.00
N TYR A 113 -0.40 7.72 2.08
CA TYR A 113 -1.45 7.48 1.10
C TYR A 113 -2.66 8.40 1.30
N ASN A 114 -2.81 9.00 2.49
CA ASN A 114 -3.96 9.83 2.78
C ASN A 114 -3.92 11.11 1.95
N SER A 115 -5.07 11.50 1.42
CA SER A 115 -5.25 12.81 0.75
C SER A 115 -5.43 13.95 1.74
N LEU A 116 -5.73 13.66 3.01
CA LEU A 116 -5.82 14.62 4.11
C LEU A 116 -4.83 14.25 5.21
N GLN A 117 -4.13 15.26 5.75
CA GLN A 117 -3.24 15.07 6.88
C GLN A 117 -4.04 15.13 8.18
N GLU A 118 -4.43 13.97 8.68
CA GLU A 118 -5.05 13.82 9.99
C GLU A 118 -4.69 12.48 10.62
N GLU A 119 -4.77 12.40 11.96
CA GLU A 119 -4.42 11.20 12.73
C GLU A 119 -5.54 10.81 13.72
N ALA A 120 -6.79 11.14 13.40
CA ALA A 120 -7.96 10.82 14.24
C ALA A 120 -8.03 9.31 14.59
N MET A 121 -7.76 8.45 13.61
CA MET A 121 -7.76 7.00 13.82
C MET A 121 -6.68 6.53 14.80
N ALA A 122 -5.50 7.15 14.81
CA ALA A 122 -4.45 6.81 15.77
C ALA A 122 -4.89 7.09 17.21
N TYR A 123 -5.58 8.22 17.43
CA TYR A 123 -6.16 8.55 18.74
C TYR A 123 -7.31 7.61 19.12
N ILE A 124 -8.23 7.29 18.20
CA ILE A 124 -9.31 6.33 18.44
C ILE A 124 -8.74 4.96 18.82
N LEU A 125 -7.75 4.46 18.07
CA LEU A 125 -7.08 3.19 18.37
C LEU A 125 -6.44 3.20 19.76
N HIS A 126 -5.80 4.30 20.16
CA HIS A 126 -5.28 4.48 21.50
C HIS A 126 -6.38 4.35 22.58
N LEU A 127 -7.53 5.02 22.42
CA LEU A 127 -8.66 4.95 23.35
C LEU A 127 -9.24 3.53 23.48
N THR A 128 -9.20 2.75 22.40
CA THR A 128 -9.61 1.34 22.38
C THR A 128 -8.57 0.38 22.95
N LYS A 129 -7.50 0.90 23.59
CA LYS A 129 -6.40 0.10 24.16
C LYS A 129 -5.77 -0.83 23.12
N ALA A 130 -5.73 -0.39 21.86
CA ALA A 130 -5.08 -1.14 20.78
C ALA A 130 -3.62 -1.41 21.16
N LYS A 131 -3.19 -2.67 21.03
CA LYS A 131 -1.80 -3.08 21.22
C LYS A 131 -1.11 -3.13 19.87
N THR A 132 -0.01 -2.41 19.73
CA THR A 132 0.85 -2.54 18.55
C THR A 132 1.50 -3.92 18.54
N THR A 133 1.24 -4.71 17.51
CA THR A 133 1.81 -6.06 17.35
C THR A 133 3.03 -6.06 16.44
N GLN A 134 3.14 -5.08 15.54
CA GLN A 134 4.24 -4.94 14.60
C GLN A 134 4.33 -3.49 14.11
N MET A 135 5.56 -3.03 13.87
CA MET A 135 5.85 -1.75 13.22
C MET A 135 6.91 -1.95 12.16
N GLU A 136 6.65 -1.41 10.97
CA GLU A 136 7.57 -1.45 9.85
C GLU A 136 7.81 -0.05 9.31
N LEU A 137 8.85 0.12 8.50
CA LEU A 137 9.19 1.38 7.84
C LEU A 137 9.10 1.22 6.33
N SER A 138 8.15 1.92 5.71
CA SER A 138 8.25 2.25 4.30
C SER A 138 9.23 3.40 4.09
N LEU A 139 9.86 3.48 2.92
CA LEU A 139 10.66 4.63 2.55
C LEU A 139 10.02 5.34 1.37
N THR A 140 9.66 6.59 1.60
CA THR A 140 8.83 7.38 0.68
C THR A 140 9.54 8.69 0.36
N ILE A 141 9.58 9.04 -0.90
CA ILE A 141 10.05 10.34 -1.40
C ILE A 141 8.86 11.29 -1.40
N GLU A 142 8.97 12.40 -0.68
CA GLU A 142 8.11 13.57 -0.91
C GLU A 142 8.49 14.21 -2.25
N LEU A 143 7.52 14.43 -3.13
CA LEU A 143 7.71 15.05 -4.44
C LEU A 143 7.59 16.58 -4.34
N PRO A 144 8.40 17.37 -5.08
CA PRO A 144 9.39 16.95 -6.10
C PRO A 144 10.63 16.27 -5.51
N LEU A 145 11.29 15.43 -6.32
CA LEU A 145 12.48 14.69 -5.92
C LEU A 145 13.65 15.62 -5.56
N GLU A 146 14.07 15.57 -4.30
CA GLU A 146 15.25 16.29 -3.81
C GLU A 146 16.37 15.35 -3.35
N VAL A 147 17.24 14.97 -4.29
CA VAL A 147 18.43 14.18 -3.95
C VAL A 147 19.45 15.08 -3.27
N LYS A 148 19.86 14.78 -2.02
CA LYS A 148 20.98 15.49 -1.34
C LYS A 148 22.31 14.72 -1.42
N ASN A 149 22.25 13.40 -1.52
CA ASN A 149 23.43 12.55 -1.59
C ASN A 149 24.23 12.79 -2.89
N LYS A 150 25.50 13.18 -2.77
CA LYS A 150 26.37 13.49 -3.92
C LYS A 150 26.58 12.29 -4.86
N GLY A 151 26.72 11.09 -4.32
CA GLY A 151 26.87 9.86 -5.11
C GLY A 151 25.61 9.56 -5.92
N LYS A 152 24.43 9.65 -5.30
CA LYS A 152 23.17 9.46 -6.02
C LYS A 152 22.95 10.51 -7.12
N LYS A 153 23.29 11.79 -6.87
CA LYS A 153 23.28 12.82 -7.91
C LYS A 153 24.21 12.47 -9.08
N ALA A 154 25.42 11.99 -8.77
CA ALA A 154 26.38 11.58 -9.79
C ALA A 154 25.85 10.41 -10.63
N ASN A 155 25.28 9.38 -9.99
CA ASN A 155 24.68 8.24 -10.69
C ASN A 155 23.55 8.66 -11.64
N ILE A 156 22.61 9.50 -11.19
CA ILE A 156 21.51 10.02 -12.02
C ILE A 156 22.08 10.80 -13.22
N LYS A 157 23.09 11.66 -12.99
CA LYS A 157 23.77 12.40 -14.05
C LYS A 157 24.50 11.49 -15.04
N GLN A 158 25.14 10.43 -14.55
CA GLN A 158 25.82 9.45 -15.40
C GLN A 158 24.82 8.64 -16.23
N ALA A 159 23.70 8.21 -15.64
CA ALA A 159 22.62 7.54 -16.36
C ALA A 159 22.06 8.41 -17.49
N GLY A 160 21.89 9.71 -17.25
CA GLY A 160 21.41 10.65 -18.27
C GLY A 160 22.38 10.90 -19.43
N ARG A 161 23.63 10.42 -19.34
CA ARG A 161 24.61 10.43 -20.46
C ARG A 161 24.59 9.11 -21.24
N GLN A 162 23.90 8.10 -20.72
CA GLN A 162 23.72 6.82 -21.41
C GLN A 162 22.52 6.93 -22.37
N ASN A 163 22.54 6.12 -23.42
CA ASN A 163 21.40 5.99 -24.35
C ASN A 163 20.31 5.08 -23.77
N LEU A 164 19.82 5.41 -22.57
CA LEU A 164 18.74 4.66 -21.91
C LEU A 164 17.38 5.18 -22.37
N LYS A 165 16.54 4.28 -22.88
CA LYS A 165 15.17 4.58 -23.27
C LYS A 165 14.19 4.05 -22.22
N ILE A 166 13.41 4.95 -21.62
CA ILE A 166 12.34 4.58 -20.70
C ILE A 166 11.04 4.54 -21.50
N THR A 167 10.32 3.42 -21.39
CA THR A 167 9.04 3.20 -22.08
C THR A 167 8.00 2.72 -21.10
N GLU A 168 6.77 3.14 -21.32
CA GLU A 168 5.60 2.58 -20.65
C GLU A 168 5.08 1.38 -21.46
N SER A 169 4.66 0.34 -20.76
CA SER A 169 4.11 -0.89 -21.33
C SER A 169 2.81 -1.27 -20.62
N ASN A 170 1.90 -1.90 -21.37
CA ASN A 170 0.69 -2.53 -20.83
C ASN A 170 0.90 -4.03 -20.58
N GLU A 171 2.08 -4.57 -20.87
CA GLU A 171 2.44 -5.95 -20.54
C GLU A 171 3.54 -5.99 -19.49
N VAL A 172 3.48 -7.03 -18.64
CA VAL A 172 4.45 -7.26 -17.57
C VAL A 172 5.32 -8.49 -17.80
N LYS A 173 5.05 -9.28 -18.86
CA LYS A 173 5.68 -10.58 -19.10
C LYS A 173 7.18 -10.43 -19.27
N SER A 174 7.59 -9.52 -20.14
CA SER A 174 8.99 -9.27 -20.45
C SER A 174 9.78 -8.89 -19.19
N PHE A 175 9.20 -8.03 -18.34
CA PHE A 175 9.77 -7.64 -17.06
C PHE A 175 9.83 -8.80 -16.05
N TRP A 176 8.77 -9.60 -15.93
CA TRP A 176 8.70 -10.74 -15.01
C TRP A 176 9.79 -11.77 -15.33
N ASP A 177 9.82 -12.22 -16.58
CA ASP A 177 10.66 -13.34 -17.02
C ASP A 177 12.14 -12.95 -17.09
N THR A 178 12.46 -11.75 -17.56
CA THR A 178 13.84 -11.37 -17.86
C THR A 178 14.53 -10.67 -16.70
N LEU A 179 13.79 -10.01 -15.81
CA LEU A 179 14.35 -9.20 -14.73
C LEU A 179 13.87 -9.64 -13.35
N LEU A 180 12.56 -9.64 -13.09
CA LEU A 180 12.06 -9.76 -11.72
C LEU A 180 12.33 -11.15 -11.13
N VAL A 181 11.85 -12.21 -11.78
CA VAL A 181 12.02 -13.59 -11.29
C VAL A 181 13.50 -13.99 -11.20
N PRO A 182 14.33 -13.77 -12.23
CA PRO A 182 15.76 -14.08 -12.14
C PRO A 182 16.47 -13.30 -11.02
N ASN A 183 16.15 -12.01 -10.82
CA ASN A 183 16.78 -11.23 -9.76
C ASN A 183 16.40 -11.72 -8.37
N LEU A 184 15.11 -12.01 -8.13
CA LEU A 184 14.63 -12.50 -6.84
C LEU A 184 15.23 -13.87 -6.51
N GLN A 185 15.28 -14.76 -7.49
CA GLN A 185 15.85 -16.09 -7.32
C GLN A 185 17.37 -16.02 -7.07
N ASN A 186 18.12 -15.28 -7.88
CA ASN A 186 19.58 -15.22 -7.77
C ASN A 186 20.08 -14.47 -6.53
N ARG A 187 19.35 -13.46 -6.06
CA ARG A 187 19.80 -12.59 -4.96
C ARG A 187 19.21 -12.94 -3.61
N TYR A 188 17.96 -13.39 -3.59
CA TYR A 188 17.20 -13.57 -2.34
C TYR A 188 16.65 -14.99 -2.19
N GLN A 189 16.80 -15.85 -3.21
CA GLN A 189 16.22 -17.19 -3.24
C GLN A 189 14.71 -17.19 -2.99
N THR A 190 14.03 -16.11 -3.42
CA THR A 190 12.59 -15.92 -3.25
C THR A 190 11.89 -15.76 -4.60
N ARG A 191 10.55 -15.78 -4.56
CA ARG A 191 9.67 -15.53 -5.71
C ARG A 191 8.87 -14.25 -5.48
N PRO A 192 8.39 -13.59 -6.55
CA PRO A 192 7.49 -12.45 -6.39
C PRO A 192 6.19 -12.89 -5.72
N THR A 193 5.59 -11.99 -4.93
CA THR A 193 4.30 -12.23 -4.26
C THR A 193 3.20 -12.58 -5.24
N HIS A 194 3.18 -11.93 -6.41
CA HIS A 194 2.26 -12.22 -7.51
C HIS A 194 3.01 -13.01 -8.60
N SER A 195 2.37 -14.08 -9.06
CA SER A 195 2.72 -14.76 -10.31
C SER A 195 2.54 -13.84 -11.52
N TYR A 196 3.08 -14.26 -12.66
CA TYR A 196 2.91 -13.54 -13.91
C TYR A 196 1.42 -13.46 -14.32
N GLU A 197 0.68 -14.55 -14.11
CA GLU A 197 -0.74 -14.67 -14.44
C GLU A 197 -1.59 -13.73 -13.56
N GLU A 198 -1.34 -13.72 -12.25
CA GLU A 198 -2.02 -12.81 -11.32
C GLU A 198 -1.71 -11.34 -11.65
N MET A 199 -0.45 -11.03 -11.98
CA MET A 199 -0.09 -9.66 -12.34
C MET A 199 -0.69 -9.22 -13.67
N THR A 200 -0.74 -10.11 -14.66
CA THR A 200 -1.38 -9.82 -15.96
C THR A 200 -2.86 -9.52 -15.78
N PHE A 201 -3.56 -10.35 -15.00
CA PHE A 201 -4.96 -10.11 -14.63
C PHE A 201 -5.14 -8.73 -13.97
N LEU A 202 -4.28 -8.38 -13.01
CA LEU A 202 -4.35 -7.10 -12.31
C LEU A 202 -4.10 -5.90 -13.23
N VAL A 203 -3.12 -5.98 -14.15
CA VAL A 203 -2.84 -4.91 -15.11
C VAL A 203 -4.00 -4.70 -16.07
N GLU A 204 -4.57 -5.78 -16.61
CA GLU A 204 -5.74 -5.71 -17.50
C GLU A 204 -6.96 -5.15 -16.78
N LYS A 205 -7.12 -5.48 -15.49
CA LYS A 205 -8.24 -5.02 -14.67
C LYS A 205 -8.11 -3.57 -14.23
N PHE A 206 -6.89 -3.09 -14.03
CA PHE A 206 -6.59 -1.77 -13.49
C PHE A 206 -5.56 -1.00 -14.35
N PRO A 207 -5.81 -0.81 -15.67
CA PRO A 207 -4.81 -0.25 -16.58
C PRO A 207 -4.37 1.17 -16.21
N ASP A 208 -5.25 1.96 -15.62
CA ASP A 208 -4.92 3.32 -15.17
C ASP A 208 -4.24 3.37 -13.80
N LYS A 209 -4.37 2.30 -12.99
CA LYS A 209 -3.84 2.25 -11.62
C LYS A 209 -2.61 1.36 -11.48
N ILE A 210 -2.33 0.52 -12.46
CA ILE A 210 -1.16 -0.36 -12.48
C ILE A 210 -0.49 -0.25 -13.85
N ARG A 211 0.70 0.33 -13.87
CA ARG A 211 1.44 0.62 -15.11
C ARG A 211 2.85 0.07 -15.05
N GLN A 212 3.33 -0.47 -16.16
CA GLN A 212 4.68 -1.01 -16.26
C GLN A 212 5.60 0.01 -16.95
N PHE A 213 6.77 0.25 -16.36
CA PHE A 213 7.81 1.09 -16.95
C PHE A 213 9.08 0.28 -17.13
N ASN A 214 9.59 0.23 -18.36
CA ASN A 214 10.76 -0.55 -18.72
C ASN A 214 11.87 0.37 -19.23
N VAL A 215 13.11 0.07 -18.82
CA VAL A 215 14.32 0.77 -19.26
C VAL A 215 15.10 -0.14 -20.19
N PHE A 216 15.39 0.36 -21.37
CA PHE A 216 16.16 -0.31 -22.40
C PHE A 216 17.50 0.40 -22.60
N GLN A 217 18.56 -0.38 -22.81
CA GLN A 217 19.73 0.08 -23.53
C GLN A 217 19.71 -0.58 -24.90
N ASP A 218 19.62 0.24 -25.94
CA ASP A 218 19.30 -0.20 -27.30
C ASP A 218 18.01 -1.04 -27.28
N GLU A 219 18.06 -2.31 -27.69
CA GLU A 219 16.90 -3.23 -27.69
C GLU A 219 16.82 -4.12 -26.43
N ARG A 220 17.78 -4.01 -25.51
CA ARG A 220 17.86 -4.88 -24.33
C ARG A 220 17.26 -4.23 -23.09
N MET A 221 16.30 -4.90 -22.47
CA MET A 221 15.77 -4.48 -21.17
C MET A 221 16.83 -4.64 -20.06
N VAL A 222 17.06 -3.57 -19.31
CA VAL A 222 18.09 -3.50 -18.26
C VAL A 222 17.54 -3.18 -16.88
N ALA A 223 16.39 -2.52 -16.80
CA ALA A 223 15.65 -2.28 -15.56
C ALA A 223 14.15 -2.13 -15.83
N GLY A 224 13.33 -2.21 -14.78
CA GLY A 224 11.90 -1.91 -14.89
C GLY A 224 11.23 -1.74 -13.54
N ALA A 225 10.01 -1.20 -13.59
CA ALA A 225 9.15 -0.99 -12.44
C ALA A 225 7.68 -1.29 -12.79
N THR A 226 7.01 -2.05 -11.94
CA THR A 226 5.55 -2.09 -11.90
C THR A 226 5.09 -1.08 -10.86
N VAL A 227 4.29 -0.09 -11.28
CA VAL A 227 3.94 1.07 -10.47
C VAL A 227 2.44 1.10 -10.21
N TYR A 228 2.08 1.20 -8.94
CA TYR A 228 0.71 1.31 -8.45
C TYR A 228 0.38 2.77 -8.18
N PHE A 229 -0.75 3.25 -8.68
CA PHE A 229 -1.20 4.63 -8.53
C PHE A 229 -2.36 4.69 -7.53
N SER A 230 -2.22 5.53 -6.50
CA SER A 230 -3.28 5.91 -5.57
C SER A 230 -3.45 7.42 -5.57
N LYS A 231 -4.47 7.95 -4.87
CA LYS A 231 -4.82 9.38 -4.95
C LYS A 231 -3.65 10.33 -4.70
N ASN A 232 -2.76 10.01 -3.77
CA ASN A 232 -1.69 10.90 -3.33
C ASN A 232 -0.27 10.34 -3.60
N CYS A 233 -0.15 9.09 -4.04
CA CYS A 233 1.13 8.38 -4.09
C CYS A 233 1.24 7.47 -5.32
N ILE A 234 2.44 7.44 -5.90
CA ILE A 234 2.86 6.38 -6.82
C ILE A 234 3.76 5.40 -6.05
N HIS A 235 3.41 4.11 -6.06
CA HIS A 235 4.12 3.06 -5.33
C HIS A 235 4.84 2.15 -6.31
N THR A 236 6.15 2.03 -6.18
CA THR A 236 6.98 1.13 -6.99
C THR A 236 6.90 -0.30 -6.45
N GLN A 237 5.77 -0.96 -6.72
CA GLN A 237 5.44 -2.29 -6.18
C GLN A 237 6.49 -3.35 -6.50
N TYR A 238 7.05 -3.29 -7.72
CA TYR A 238 8.18 -4.11 -8.13
C TYR A 238 9.22 -3.22 -8.78
N LEU A 239 10.49 -3.45 -8.43
CA LEU A 239 11.66 -2.82 -9.04
C LEU A 239 12.71 -3.91 -9.27
N ALA A 240 13.22 -4.00 -10.49
CA ALA A 240 14.28 -4.96 -10.80
C ALA A 240 15.24 -4.42 -11.86
N SER A 241 16.49 -4.88 -11.81
CA SER A 241 17.51 -4.54 -12.80
C SER A 241 18.61 -5.61 -12.85
N ASN A 242 19.13 -5.88 -14.05
CA ASN A 242 20.21 -6.84 -14.28
C ASN A 242 21.60 -6.21 -14.02
N SER A 243 22.68 -6.95 -14.29
CA SER A 243 24.07 -6.47 -14.11
C SER A 243 24.35 -5.20 -14.92
N THR A 244 24.03 -5.24 -16.21
CA THR A 244 24.19 -4.11 -17.13
C THR A 244 23.43 -2.88 -16.63
N GLY A 245 22.17 -3.02 -16.23
CA GLY A 245 21.39 -1.92 -15.68
C GLY A 245 21.96 -1.32 -14.40
N ARG A 246 22.64 -2.11 -13.56
CA ARG A 246 23.33 -1.60 -12.36
C ARG A 246 24.57 -0.78 -12.71
N GLU A 247 25.36 -1.24 -13.68
CA GLU A 247 26.54 -0.51 -14.19
C GLU A 247 26.15 0.84 -14.81
N LEU A 248 24.98 0.90 -15.45
CA LEU A 248 24.45 2.09 -16.12
C LEU A 248 23.60 2.98 -15.21
N HIS A 249 23.38 2.58 -13.96
CA HIS A 249 22.47 3.25 -13.03
C HIS A 249 21.03 3.38 -13.55
N ALA A 250 20.53 2.38 -14.28
CA ALA A 250 19.23 2.39 -14.94
C ALA A 250 18.04 2.57 -13.98
N LEU A 251 18.08 1.98 -12.78
CA LEU A 251 17.05 2.24 -11.76
C LEU A 251 17.11 3.67 -11.21
N ASP A 252 18.31 4.26 -11.13
CA ASP A 252 18.44 5.66 -10.70
C ASP A 252 17.83 6.60 -11.75
N ALA A 253 18.01 6.28 -13.04
CA ALA A 253 17.34 6.96 -14.15
C ALA A 253 15.81 6.79 -14.08
N LEU A 254 15.32 5.57 -13.84
CA LEU A 254 13.90 5.26 -13.81
C LEU A 254 13.18 5.96 -12.65
N VAL A 255 13.74 5.90 -11.44
CA VAL A 255 13.16 6.59 -10.28
C VAL A 255 13.15 8.10 -10.51
N ASN A 256 14.23 8.67 -11.04
CA ASN A 256 14.29 10.09 -11.40
C ASN A 256 13.22 10.45 -12.45
N HIS A 257 13.03 9.61 -13.48
CA HIS A 257 11.99 9.81 -14.47
C HIS A 257 10.59 9.78 -13.85
N LEU A 258 10.25 8.73 -13.10
CA LEU A 258 8.95 8.60 -12.44
C LEU A 258 8.66 9.80 -11.53
N ALA A 259 9.62 10.19 -10.69
CA ALA A 259 9.44 11.30 -9.77
C ALA A 259 9.21 12.64 -10.50
N ASN A 260 9.95 12.90 -11.58
CA ASN A 260 9.79 14.14 -12.36
C ASN A 260 8.53 14.13 -13.25
N THR A 261 8.15 12.99 -13.83
CA THR A 261 6.94 12.86 -14.67
C THR A 261 5.66 13.05 -13.85
N PHE A 262 5.67 12.64 -12.58
CA PHE A 262 4.48 12.62 -11.72
C PHE A 262 4.46 13.70 -10.63
N THR A 263 5.52 14.49 -10.50
CA THR A 263 5.52 15.67 -9.62
C THR A 263 4.39 16.64 -10.01
N GLY A 264 3.75 17.26 -9.02
CA GLY A 264 2.59 18.13 -9.20
C GLY A 264 1.26 17.39 -9.40
N LYS A 265 1.28 16.08 -9.70
CA LYS A 265 0.08 15.22 -9.72
C LYS A 265 -0.06 14.37 -8.46
N TYR A 266 1.08 13.94 -7.90
CA TYR A 266 1.14 13.14 -6.68
C TYR A 266 2.13 13.79 -5.71
N SER A 267 1.89 13.62 -4.41
CA SER A 267 2.78 14.17 -3.37
C SER A 267 3.91 13.21 -3.00
N PHE A 268 3.75 11.92 -3.31
CA PHE A 268 4.66 10.88 -2.84
C PHE A 268 5.05 9.85 -3.91
N LEU A 269 6.30 9.40 -3.88
CA LEU A 269 6.75 8.16 -4.51
C LEU A 269 7.20 7.19 -3.41
N ASP A 270 6.54 6.05 -3.28
CA ASP A 270 6.82 5.04 -2.27
C ASP A 270 7.62 3.86 -2.83
N PHE A 271 8.66 3.45 -2.10
CA PHE A 271 9.46 2.27 -2.40
C PHE A 271 9.03 1.01 -1.64
N GLY A 272 8.05 1.11 -0.75
CA GLY A 272 7.68 0.03 0.16
C GLY A 272 8.71 -0.18 1.28
N HIS A 273 8.47 -1.21 2.10
CA HIS A 273 9.30 -1.49 3.27
C HIS A 273 10.67 -2.07 2.92
N SER A 274 11.60 -1.98 3.87
CA SER A 274 12.88 -2.71 3.83
C SER A 274 13.08 -3.57 5.07
N ASN A 275 11.98 -3.81 5.78
CA ASN A 275 11.96 -4.55 7.04
C ASN A 275 11.99 -6.06 6.80
N GLU A 276 12.66 -6.75 7.72
CA GLU A 276 12.75 -8.19 7.83
C GLU A 276 12.38 -8.57 9.29
N ASN A 277 12.19 -9.87 9.56
CA ASN A 277 11.86 -10.38 10.90
C ASN A 277 10.69 -9.62 11.57
N GLN A 278 9.56 -9.48 10.86
CA GLN A 278 8.35 -8.81 11.35
C GLN A 278 8.60 -7.38 11.87
N GLY A 279 9.46 -6.62 11.19
CA GLY A 279 9.75 -5.23 11.56
C GLY A 279 10.98 -5.04 12.47
N LEU A 280 11.55 -6.13 13.01
CA LEU A 280 12.66 -6.07 13.98
C LEU A 280 14.05 -5.97 13.34
N MET A 281 14.15 -6.13 12.02
CA MET A 281 15.40 -5.98 11.27
C MET A 281 15.19 -5.13 10.02
N ILE A 282 16.27 -4.50 9.55
CA ILE A 282 16.26 -3.67 8.34
C ILE A 282 17.33 -4.18 7.39
N ASN A 283 16.96 -4.40 6.13
CA ASN A 283 17.91 -4.62 5.04
C ASN A 283 18.72 -3.34 4.77
N LYS A 284 19.88 -3.22 5.42
CA LYS A 284 20.71 -2.00 5.42
C LYS A 284 21.06 -1.51 4.01
N GLY A 285 21.35 -2.41 3.08
CA GLY A 285 21.72 -2.07 1.71
C GLY A 285 20.55 -1.44 0.95
N LEU A 286 19.38 -2.10 0.99
CA LEU A 286 18.17 -1.61 0.36
C LEU A 286 17.69 -0.29 0.99
N PHE A 287 17.67 -0.22 2.32
CA PHE A 287 17.28 0.98 3.08
C PHE A 287 18.15 2.17 2.68
N LYS A 288 19.48 2.03 2.72
CA LYS A 288 20.42 3.09 2.32
C LYS A 288 20.27 3.48 0.85
N TRP A 289 20.00 2.52 -0.04
CA TRP A 289 19.77 2.82 -1.46
C TRP A 289 18.55 3.73 -1.64
N LYS A 290 17.44 3.45 -0.94
CA LYS A 290 16.21 4.26 -0.94
C LYS A 290 16.45 5.64 -0.31
N GLU A 291 17.06 5.71 0.88
CA GLU A 291 17.40 6.98 1.55
C GLU A 291 18.31 7.89 0.70
N ASN A 292 19.21 7.31 -0.09
CA ASN A 292 20.11 8.10 -0.93
C ASN A 292 19.37 8.90 -2.01
N PHE A 293 18.12 8.55 -2.38
CA PHE A 293 17.27 9.39 -3.23
C PHE A 293 16.62 10.57 -2.46
N GLY A 294 16.77 10.63 -1.15
CA GLY A 294 16.03 11.56 -0.29
C GLY A 294 14.74 10.98 0.29
N ALA A 295 14.52 9.66 0.15
CA ALA A 295 13.36 9.00 0.76
C ALA A 295 13.45 9.06 2.29
N LYS A 296 12.31 9.30 2.93
CA LYS A 296 12.15 9.39 4.38
C LYS A 296 11.39 8.17 4.91
N PRO A 297 11.67 7.72 6.15
CA PRO A 297 10.94 6.61 6.75
C PRO A 297 9.52 7.02 7.16
N TYR A 298 8.53 6.21 6.79
CA TYR A 298 7.14 6.29 7.23
C TYR A 298 6.71 4.99 7.89
N ILE A 299 5.94 5.09 8.98
CA ILE A 299 5.57 3.94 9.78
C ILE A 299 4.38 3.21 9.15
N HIS A 300 4.46 1.89 9.17
CA HIS A 300 3.35 0.98 8.93
C HIS A 300 3.03 0.24 10.22
N ARG A 301 1.81 0.40 10.75
CA ARG A 301 1.45 -0.09 12.09
C ARG A 301 0.45 -1.22 12.02
N HIS A 302 0.72 -2.29 12.76
CA HIS A 302 -0.22 -3.38 12.95
C HIS A 302 -0.71 -3.37 14.40
N TYR A 303 -2.02 -3.49 14.57
CA TYR A 303 -2.69 -3.40 15.86
C TYR A 303 -3.54 -4.63 16.14
N LYS A 304 -3.55 -5.04 17.41
CA LYS A 304 -4.56 -5.93 17.98
C LYS A 304 -5.48 -5.09 18.87
N VAL A 305 -6.77 -5.04 18.53
CA VAL A 305 -7.78 -4.23 19.21
C VAL A 305 -8.82 -5.16 19.85
N PRO A 306 -9.00 -5.16 21.18
CA PRO A 306 -10.10 -5.89 21.81
C PRO A 306 -11.43 -5.23 21.47
N VAL A 307 -12.39 -5.93 20.85
CA VAL A 307 -13.62 -5.28 20.37
C VAL A 307 -14.44 -4.69 21.51
N GLU A 308 -14.46 -5.34 22.68
CA GLU A 308 -15.19 -4.91 23.87
C GLU A 308 -14.81 -3.51 24.37
N SER A 309 -13.63 -3.03 23.96
CA SER A 309 -13.11 -1.70 24.30
C SER A 309 -13.85 -0.56 23.61
N TRP A 310 -14.82 -0.83 22.73
CA TRP A 310 -15.72 0.19 22.19
C TRP A 310 -16.40 1.00 23.31
N ARG A 311 -16.63 0.37 24.47
CA ARG A 311 -17.19 1.01 25.67
C ARG A 311 -16.36 2.18 26.19
N ASN A 312 -15.06 2.22 25.88
CA ASN A 312 -14.21 3.37 26.22
C ASN A 312 -14.55 4.60 25.38
N LEU A 313 -15.11 4.40 24.18
CA LEU A 313 -15.44 5.49 23.25
C LEU A 313 -16.69 6.28 23.68
N ASP A 314 -17.55 5.72 24.54
CA ASP A 314 -18.70 6.43 25.13
C ASP A 314 -18.28 7.52 26.14
N ARG A 315 -17.02 7.52 26.59
CA ARG A 315 -16.54 8.37 27.69
C ARG A 315 -15.49 9.38 27.26
N VAL A 316 -15.42 9.66 25.96
CA VAL A 316 -14.37 10.54 25.39
C VAL A 316 -14.63 12.00 25.72
N TYR A 317 -15.89 12.41 25.71
CA TYR A 317 -16.29 13.77 26.05
C TYR A 317 -16.69 13.85 27.51
N LYS A 318 -16.22 14.90 28.18
CA LYS A 318 -16.71 15.31 29.50
C LYS A 318 -17.88 16.26 29.27
N GLU A 319 -19.05 15.95 29.81
CA GLU A 319 -20.14 16.93 29.89
C GLU A 319 -19.67 18.11 30.77
N VAL A 320 -19.80 19.32 30.24
CA VAL A 320 -19.38 20.57 30.89
C VAL A 320 -20.45 21.07 31.84
#